data_AF-A0AAV4GZG2-F1
#
_entry.id   AF-A0AAV4GZG2-F1
#
_cell.length_a   1.000
_cell.length_b   1.000
_cell.length_c   1.000
_cell.angle_alpha   90.00
_cell.angle_beta   90.00
_cell.angle_gamma   90.00
#
_symmetry.space_group_name_H-M   'P 1'
#
loop_
_entity.id
_entity.type
_entity.pdbx_description
1 polymer ?
#
loop_
_entity_poly.entity_id
_entity_poly.type
_entity_poly.pdbx_seq_one_letter_code
_entity_poly.pdbx_strand_id
1 'polypeptide(L)'
;MKIREIALNLEILKSTVHEIVHDTLGYGKVCARWAPKLLTEDHKPQKVEISQRLLLQCQQDNGDEDTTHIGAGPGGGFRAKNNLFDNLITSDETCVHLNTPETKRNSMTWKHRSSPVTKKFKVQRSAA
;
A
#
# COMPACT_ATOMS: atom_id res chain seq x y z
N MET A 1 -10.33 8.86 -20.19
CA MET A 1 -11.45 9.78 -20.45
C MET A 1 -11.07 11.20 -20.09
N LYS A 2 -11.18 12.14 -21.04
CA LYS A 2 -10.89 13.58 -20.83
C LYS A 2 -12.17 14.39 -20.99
N ILE A 3 -12.64 15.04 -19.92
CA ILE A 3 -13.89 15.84 -19.91
C ILE A 3 -13.92 16.92 -21.01
N ARG A 4 -12.78 17.58 -21.25
CA ARG A 4 -12.68 18.63 -22.29
C ARG A 4 -12.91 18.10 -23.70
N GLU A 5 -12.42 16.91 -24.00
CA GLU A 5 -12.54 16.29 -25.32
C GLU A 5 -13.98 15.86 -25.59
N ILE A 6 -14.66 15.31 -24.58
CA ILE A 6 -16.09 14.98 -24.66
C ILE A 6 -16.93 16.25 -24.86
N ALA A 7 -16.63 17.32 -24.11
CA ALA A 7 -17.33 18.59 -24.25
C ALA A 7 -17.20 19.18 -25.66
N LEU A 8 -16.00 19.11 -26.25
CA LEU A 8 -15.78 19.57 -27.63
C LEU A 8 -16.49 18.69 -28.66
N ASN A 9 -16.44 17.37 -28.50
CA ASN A 9 -17.04 16.44 -29.47
C ASN A 9 -18.58 16.46 -29.45
N LEU A 10 -19.18 16.76 -28.30
CA LEU A 10 -20.64 16.82 -28.15
C LEU A 10 -21.19 18.25 -28.21
N GLU A 11 -20.33 19.26 -28.32
CA GLU A 11 -20.69 20.69 -28.25
C GLU A 11 -21.47 21.06 -26.98
N ILE A 12 -21.24 20.34 -25.88
CA ILE A 12 -21.88 20.58 -24.58
C ILE A 12 -20.91 21.33 -23.67
N LEU A 13 -21.44 22.13 -22.75
CA LEU A 13 -20.67 22.78 -21.71
C LEU A 13 -19.88 21.77 -20.87
N LYS A 14 -18.62 22.10 -20.61
CA LYS A 14 -17.70 21.29 -19.80
C LYS A 14 -18.26 20.99 -18.39
N SER A 15 -19.02 21.92 -17.80
CA SER A 15 -19.68 21.75 -16.50
C SER A 15 -20.74 20.65 -16.56
N THR A 16 -21.60 20.67 -17.56
CA THR A 16 -22.64 19.66 -17.77
C THR A 16 -22.04 18.26 -17.97
N VAL A 17 -20.97 18.16 -18.77
CA VAL A 17 -20.25 16.88 -18.93
C VAL A 17 -19.66 16.42 -17.59
N HIS A 18 -19.12 17.34 -16.78
CA HIS A 18 -18.60 17.00 -15.46
C HIS A 18 -19.70 16.47 -14.52
N GLU A 19 -20.85 17.14 -14.44
CA GLU A 19 -22.00 16.74 -13.63
C GLU A 19 -22.49 15.34 -14.02
N ILE A 20 -22.72 15.10 -15.31
CA ILE A 20 -23.18 13.79 -15.79
C ILE A 20 -22.17 12.69 -15.43
N VAL A 21 -20.87 12.93 -15.70
CA VAL A 21 -19.83 11.93 -15.45
C VAL A 21 -19.67 11.65 -13.95
N HIS A 22 -19.65 12.70 -13.12
CA HIS A 22 -19.36 12.57 -11.70
C HIS A 22 -20.58 12.15 -10.88
N ASP A 23 -21.71 12.82 -11.07
CA ASP A 23 -22.90 12.70 -10.23
C ASP A 23 -23.84 11.63 -10.76
N THR A 24 -24.13 11.62 -12.07
CA THR A 24 -25.07 10.65 -12.67
C THR A 24 -24.42 9.29 -12.89
N LEU A 25 -23.23 9.26 -13.49
CA LEU A 25 -22.52 8.02 -13.82
C LEU A 25 -21.60 7.53 -12.70
N GLY A 26 -21.41 8.34 -11.65
CA GLY A 26 -20.62 7.96 -10.48
C GLY A 26 -19.11 7.84 -10.72
N TYR A 27 -18.56 8.47 -11.75
CA TYR A 27 -17.12 8.43 -12.02
C TYR A 27 -16.36 9.41 -11.13
N GLY A 28 -15.22 8.97 -10.61
CA GLY A 28 -14.29 9.80 -9.86
C GLY A 28 -13.00 10.07 -10.65
N LYS A 29 -12.37 11.21 -10.37
CA LYS A 29 -11.04 11.51 -10.92
C LYS A 29 -9.97 10.95 -9.99
N VAL A 30 -9.20 9.98 -10.48
CA VAL A 30 -8.20 9.25 -9.69
C VAL A 30 -6.84 9.24 -10.37
N CYS A 31 -5.76 9.28 -9.57
CA CYS A 31 -4.41 9.00 -10.06
C CYS A 31 -4.10 7.51 -9.93
N ALA A 32 -3.20 7.00 -10.76
CA ALA A 32 -2.67 5.66 -10.57
C ALA A 32 -1.92 5.55 -9.22
N ARG A 33 -2.02 4.39 -8.57
CA ARG A 33 -1.20 4.08 -7.39
C ARG A 33 0.19 3.63 -7.85
N TRP A 34 1.24 4.13 -7.21
CA TRP A 34 2.61 3.73 -7.51
C TRP A 34 2.99 2.51 -6.66
N ALA A 35 3.53 1.49 -7.31
CA ALA A 35 4.20 0.37 -6.65
C ALA A 35 5.70 0.40 -7.03
N PRO A 36 6.62 0.12 -6.08
CA PRO A 36 8.06 0.17 -6.35
C PRO A 36 8.51 -0.73 -7.49
N LYS A 37 8.00 -1.96 -7.57
CA LYS A 37 8.38 -2.95 -8.58
C LYS A 37 7.19 -3.83 -8.97
N LEU A 38 7.15 -4.26 -10.22
CA LEU A 38 6.24 -5.33 -10.65
C LEU A 38 6.77 -6.66 -10.12
N LEU A 39 5.96 -7.37 -9.35
CA LEU A 39 6.32 -8.71 -8.88
C LEU A 39 6.17 -9.69 -10.03
N THR A 40 7.22 -10.46 -10.31
CA THR A 40 7.18 -11.61 -11.22
C THR A 40 6.39 -12.73 -10.57
N GLU A 41 5.98 -13.73 -11.38
CA GLU A 41 5.25 -14.89 -10.85
C GLU A 41 6.05 -15.64 -9.78
N ASP A 42 7.39 -15.60 -9.81
CA ASP A 42 8.24 -16.25 -8.80
C ASP A 42 8.36 -15.44 -7.49
N HIS A 43 8.34 -14.10 -7.56
CA HIS A 43 8.43 -13.27 -6.35
C HIS A 43 7.16 -13.34 -5.49
N LYS A 44 6.00 -13.59 -6.10
CA LYS A 44 4.72 -13.65 -5.39
C LYS A 44 4.65 -14.79 -4.36
N PRO A 45 4.88 -16.07 -4.73
CA PRO A 45 4.82 -17.18 -3.78
C PRO A 45 5.86 -17.01 -2.68
N GLN A 46 7.09 -16.61 -3.02
CA GLN A 46 8.16 -16.40 -2.05
C GLN A 46 7.77 -15.34 -0.99
N LYS A 47 7.17 -14.22 -1.41
CA LYS A 47 6.70 -13.19 -0.47
C LYS A 47 5.57 -13.68 0.42
N VAL A 48 4.64 -14.47 -0.11
CA VAL A 48 3.54 -15.06 0.68
C VAL A 48 4.09 -16.04 1.71
N GLU A 49 4.98 -16.93 1.29
CA GLU A 49 5.62 -17.94 2.14
C GLU A 49 6.36 -17.29 3.32
N ILE A 50 7.24 -16.31 3.04
CA ILE A 50 7.99 -15.61 4.08
C ILE A 50 7.04 -14.89 5.04
N SER A 51 5.99 -14.23 4.52
CA SER A 51 5.03 -13.50 5.36
C SER A 51 4.23 -14.45 6.25
N GLN A 52 3.81 -15.60 5.73
CA GLN A 52 3.09 -16.62 6.49
C GLN A 52 3.98 -17.22 7.59
N ARG A 53 5.24 -17.52 7.27
CA ARG A 53 6.21 -18.03 8.25
C ARG A 53 6.44 -17.05 9.40
N LEU A 54 6.65 -15.77 9.08
CA LEU A 54 6.84 -14.72 10.09
C LEU A 54 5.56 -14.51 10.93
N LEU A 55 4.38 -14.58 10.32
CA LEU A 55 3.11 -14.48 11.04
C LEU A 55 2.94 -15.61 12.05
N LEU A 56 3.24 -16.86 11.66
CA LEU A 56 3.16 -18.01 12.56
C LEU A 56 4.10 -17.86 13.75
N GLN A 57 5.33 -17.38 13.51
CA GLN A 57 6.31 -17.12 14.56
C GLN A 57 5.80 -16.06 15.55
N CYS A 58 5.25 -14.93 15.05
CA CYS A 58 4.65 -13.92 15.91
C CYS A 58 3.48 -14.46 16.75
N GLN A 59 2.67 -15.36 16.20
CA GLN A 59 1.51 -15.92 16.90
C GLN A 59 1.92 -16.89 18.01
N GLN A 60 3.03 -17.62 17.81
CA GLN A 60 3.56 -18.57 18.80
C GLN A 60 4.22 -17.85 19.99
N ASP A 61 4.85 -16.69 19.75
CA ASP A 61 5.47 -15.88 20.82
C ASP A 61 4.47 -15.27 21.82
N ASN A 62 3.17 -15.25 21.48
CA ASN A 62 2.10 -14.70 22.34
C ASN A 62 1.45 -15.75 23.29
N GLY A 63 1.96 -16.99 23.32
CA GLY A 63 1.25 -18.16 23.85
C GLY A 63 1.64 -18.71 25.23
N ASP A 64 2.47 -18.03 26.03
CA ASP A 64 2.78 -18.48 27.40
C ASP A 64 1.87 -17.80 28.43
N GLU A 65 0.60 -18.19 28.44
CA GLU A 65 -0.27 -18.03 29.61
C GLU A 65 -0.55 -19.42 30.20
N ASP A 66 0.38 -19.95 31.00
CA ASP A 66 0.11 -20.83 32.15
C ASP A 66 1.44 -21.06 32.91
N THR A 67 1.65 -20.72 34.18
CA THR A 67 0.99 -21.39 35.30
C THR A 67 1.07 -20.54 36.58
N THR A 68 -0.11 -20.26 37.13
CA THR A 68 -0.49 -20.49 38.53
C THR A 68 0.58 -20.37 39.63
N HIS A 69 0.43 -19.32 40.45
CA HIS A 69 0.50 -19.29 41.92
C HIS A 69 1.41 -20.31 42.66
N ILE A 70 2.51 -19.83 43.27
CA ILE A 70 2.89 -19.89 44.71
C ILE A 70 4.41 -19.64 44.79
N GLY A 71 4.82 -18.54 45.42
CA GLY A 71 6.21 -18.35 45.87
C GLY A 71 6.80 -16.98 45.56
N ALA A 72 6.45 -15.96 46.35
CA ALA A 72 7.22 -14.74 46.45
C ALA A 72 8.59 -15.07 47.09
N GLY A 73 9.60 -15.33 46.26
CA GLY A 73 11.01 -15.41 46.66
C GLY A 73 11.79 -14.19 46.14
N PRO A 74 12.80 -13.69 46.86
CA PRO A 74 13.58 -12.51 46.47
C PRO A 74 14.59 -12.90 45.38
N GLY A 75 14.10 -13.01 44.16
CA GLY A 75 14.89 -13.42 43.01
C GLY A 75 14.05 -13.32 41.74
N GLY A 76 13.34 -12.20 41.59
CA GLY A 76 12.49 -11.92 40.44
C GLY A 76 13.31 -11.79 39.16
N GLY A 77 13.60 -12.93 38.53
CA GLY A 77 14.14 -12.97 37.17
C GLY A 77 13.18 -12.24 36.24
N PHE A 78 13.67 -11.17 35.62
CA PHE A 78 13.04 -10.53 34.48
C PHE A 78 12.92 -11.55 33.34
N ARG A 79 11.85 -12.36 33.32
CA ARG A 79 11.51 -13.17 32.15
C ARG A 79 10.84 -12.23 31.16
N ALA A 80 11.65 -11.58 30.34
CA ALA A 80 11.17 -10.84 29.18
C ALA A 80 10.34 -11.80 28.32
N LYS A 81 9.10 -11.42 28.04
CA LYS A 81 8.31 -12.03 26.97
C LYS A 81 9.08 -11.73 25.69
N ASN A 82 9.63 -12.75 25.03
CA ASN A 82 10.39 -12.55 23.81
C ASN A 82 9.43 -12.56 22.63
N ASN A 83 8.85 -11.41 22.28
CA ASN A 83 8.16 -11.29 21.00
C ASN A 83 9.19 -11.07 19.89
N LEU A 84 8.96 -11.61 18.70
CA LEU A 84 9.77 -11.37 17.51
C LEU A 84 10.17 -9.89 17.31
N PHE A 85 9.28 -8.96 17.68
CA PHE A 85 9.47 -7.53 17.48
C PHE A 85 10.38 -6.86 18.52
N ASP A 86 10.63 -7.47 19.67
CA ASP A 86 11.33 -6.81 20.79
C ASP A 86 12.82 -6.57 20.49
N ASN A 87 13.39 -7.33 19.54
CA ASN A 87 14.79 -7.22 19.11
C ASN A 87 14.92 -6.88 17.62
N LEU A 88 13.84 -6.49 16.94
CA LEU A 88 13.87 -6.19 15.52
C LEU A 88 14.45 -4.78 15.28
N ILE A 89 15.67 -4.73 14.75
CA ILE A 89 16.32 -3.49 14.31
C ILE A 89 16.32 -3.47 12.77
N THR A 90 15.70 -2.45 12.17
CA THR A 90 15.70 -2.23 10.72
C THR A 90 16.19 -0.83 10.37
N SER A 91 16.94 -0.69 9.29
CA SER A 91 17.38 0.60 8.74
C SER A 91 17.19 0.62 7.23
N ASP A 92 16.73 1.74 6.68
CA ASP A 92 16.59 1.99 5.24
C ASP A 92 16.90 3.47 4.96
N GLU A 93 17.29 3.78 3.73
CA GLU A 93 17.61 5.14 3.28
C GLU A 93 16.46 5.69 2.43
N THR A 94 15.95 6.86 2.78
CA THR A 94 14.90 7.54 2.00
C THR A 94 15.44 8.84 1.39
N CYS A 95 15.54 8.90 0.06
CA CYS A 95 15.89 10.13 -0.63
C CYS A 95 14.73 11.15 -0.61
N VAL A 96 14.91 12.29 0.06
CA VAL A 96 13.92 13.38 0.09
C VAL A 96 14.14 14.32 -1.09
N HIS A 97 13.21 14.33 -2.04
CA HIS A 97 13.21 15.25 -3.19
C HIS A 97 12.09 16.29 -3.02
N LEU A 98 12.38 17.57 -3.27
CA LEU A 98 11.35 18.63 -3.28
C LEU A 98 10.39 18.44 -4.46
N ASN A 99 9.14 18.08 -4.13
CA ASN A 99 7.89 18.13 -4.91
C ASN A 99 7.94 17.95 -6.45
N THR A 100 7.33 16.87 -6.95
CA THR A 100 7.08 16.64 -8.40
C THR A 100 5.58 16.66 -8.74
N PRO A 101 4.92 17.83 -8.71
CA PRO A 101 3.46 17.93 -8.85
C PRO A 101 2.95 17.57 -10.26
N GLU A 102 3.81 17.70 -11.27
CA GLU A 102 3.47 17.49 -12.68
C GLU A 102 3.18 16.02 -13.01
N THR A 103 4.00 15.10 -12.48
CA THR A 103 3.82 13.66 -12.65
C THR A 103 2.48 13.18 -12.11
N LYS A 104 2.01 13.76 -10.99
CA LYS A 104 0.69 13.44 -10.40
C LYS A 104 -0.44 13.87 -11.32
N ARG A 105 -0.41 15.10 -11.83
CA ARG A 105 -1.43 15.65 -12.73
C ARG A 105 -1.57 14.83 -14.02
N ASN A 106 -0.44 14.40 -14.60
CA ASN A 106 -0.40 13.60 -15.82
C ASN A 106 -0.97 12.18 -15.64
N SER A 107 -1.03 11.69 -14.40
CA SER A 107 -1.58 10.36 -14.10
C SER A 107 -3.09 10.34 -13.81
N MET A 108 -3.73 11.51 -13.72
CA MET A 108 -5.15 11.62 -13.35
C MET A 108 -6.06 11.20 -14.50
N THR A 109 -6.95 10.25 -14.25
CA THR A 109 -7.97 9.81 -15.20
C THR A 109 -9.31 9.60 -14.49
N TRP A 110 -10.40 9.74 -15.22
CA TRP A 110 -11.74 9.46 -14.72
C TRP A 110 -12.04 7.97 -14.77
N LYS A 111 -12.56 7.40 -13.68
CA LYS A 111 -12.93 5.99 -13.56
C LYS A 111 -14.20 5.81 -12.75
N HIS A 112 -14.94 4.75 -13.07
CA HIS A 112 -16.06 4.32 -12.26
C HIS A 112 -15.58 3.81 -10.89
N ARG A 113 -16.37 4.01 -9.83
CA ARG A 113 -16.02 3.62 -8.45
C ARG A 113 -15.75 2.12 -8.28
N SER A 114 -16.47 1.29 -9.02
CA SER A 114 -16.26 -0.17 -9.00
C SER A 114 -15.06 -0.65 -9.82
N SER A 115 -14.43 0.23 -10.61
CA SER A 115 -13.29 -0.15 -11.45
C SER A 115 -12.03 -0.35 -10.59
N PRO A 116 -11.23 -1.39 -10.86
CA PRO A 116 -9.96 -1.56 -10.18
C PRO A 116 -9.01 -0.37 -10.43
N VAL A 117 -8.27 0.02 -9.40
CA VAL A 117 -7.26 1.07 -9.51
C VAL A 117 -6.04 0.51 -10.24
N THR A 118 -5.70 1.11 -11.37
CA THR A 118 -4.49 0.78 -12.13
C THR A 118 -3.27 1.12 -11.29
N LYS A 119 -2.40 0.13 -11.09
CA LYS A 119 -1.09 0.33 -10.49
C LYS A 119 -0.09 0.69 -11.59
N LYS A 120 0.74 1.69 -11.35
CA LYS A 120 1.92 1.99 -12.16
C LYS A 120 3.15 1.50 -11.41
N PHE A 121 4.03 0.83 -12.12
CA PHE A 121 5.30 0.36 -11.58
C PHE A 121 6.40 1.32 -11.99
N LYS A 122 7.34 1.62 -11.08
CA LYS A 122 8.53 2.37 -11.45
C LYS A 122 9.39 1.47 -12.36
N VAL A 123 9.70 1.95 -13.56
CA VAL A 123 10.74 1.35 -14.41
C VAL A 123 12.06 1.96 -13.94
N GLN A 124 12.87 1.22 -13.20
CA GLN A 124 14.25 1.65 -12.99
C GLN A 124 14.99 1.49 -14.32
N ARG A 125 15.64 2.56 -14.79
CA ARG A 125 16.68 2.40 -15.82
C ARG A 125 17.81 1.65 -15.14
N SER A 126 18.20 0.51 -15.68
CA SER A 126 19.45 -0.15 -15.28
C SER A 126 20.59 0.84 -15.48
N ALA A 127 21.49 0.95 -14.50
CA ALA A 127 22.77 1.60 -14.75
C ALA A 127 23.49 0.78 -15.85
N ALA A 128 24.02 1.47 -16.84
CA ALA A 128 24.96 0.91 -17.82
C ALA A 128 26.37 1.08 -17.29
#